data_AF-A0A2W2EJT1-F1
#
_entry.id   AF-A0A2W2EJT1-F1
#
_cell.length_a   1.000
_cell.length_b   1.000
_cell.length_c   1.000
_cell.angle_alpha   90.00
_cell.angle_beta   90.00
_cell.angle_gamma   90.00
#
_symmetry.space_group_name_H-M   'P 1'
#
loop_
_entity.id
_entity.type
_entity.pdbx_description
1 polymer ?
#
loop_
_entity_poly.entity_id
_entity_poly.type
_entity_poly.pdbx_seq_one_letter_code
_entity_poly.pdbx_strand_id
1 'polypeptide(L)'
;MPYVVGDRGDIAAVVFGDPLLSPPAQQRGNKILWVSRVSQDGDPLLIEARLDGSGTPVTREVPGGPGPSGVDLPEAGCWHLTLRWSGHVDTLKLRYVQQR
;
A
#
# COMPACT_ATOMS: atom_id res chain seq x y z
N MET A 1 -6.06 7.59 -13.32
CA MET A 1 -5.31 6.87 -12.28
C MET A 1 -6.05 6.99 -10.97
N PRO A 2 -6.51 5.88 -10.38
CA PRO A 2 -7.18 5.94 -9.10
C PRO A 2 -6.19 6.24 -7.97
N TYR A 3 -6.70 6.88 -6.93
CA TYR A 3 -5.98 7.06 -5.68
C TYR A 3 -6.91 6.83 -4.50
N VAL A 4 -6.34 6.43 -3.37
CA VAL A 4 -7.04 6.28 -2.10
C VAL A 4 -6.34 7.21 -1.10
N VAL A 5 -7.11 8.00 -0.37
CA VAL A 5 -6.61 8.86 0.70
C VAL A 5 -6.75 8.10 2.03
N GLY A 6 -5.74 8.23 2.88
CA GLY A 6 -5.78 7.73 4.24
C GLY A 6 -6.93 8.32 5.05
N ASP A 7 -7.39 7.59 6.06
CA ASP A 7 -8.51 8.00 6.92
C ASP A 7 -8.22 9.32 7.65
N ARG A 8 -6.94 9.63 7.93
CA ARG A 8 -6.51 10.92 8.49
C ARG A 8 -6.16 11.96 7.43
N GLY A 9 -6.03 11.55 6.17
CA GLY A 9 -5.63 12.41 5.06
C GLY A 9 -4.16 12.79 5.05
N ASP A 10 -3.33 12.09 5.84
CA ASP A 10 -1.90 12.35 5.99
C ASP A 10 -1.10 11.69 4.85
N ILE A 11 -1.67 10.71 4.16
CA ILE A 11 -1.05 10.03 3.01
C ILE A 11 -2.07 9.66 1.94
N ALA A 12 -1.65 9.63 0.68
CA ALA A 12 -2.42 9.08 -0.43
C ALA A 12 -1.65 7.96 -1.14
N ALA A 13 -2.35 6.90 -1.53
CA ALA A 13 -1.86 5.83 -2.38
C ALA A 13 -2.35 6.06 -3.82
N VAL A 14 -1.46 6.50 -4.71
CA VAL A 14 -1.75 6.67 -6.14
C VAL A 14 -1.39 5.38 -6.86
N VAL A 15 -2.40 4.72 -7.43
CA VAL A 15 -2.25 3.37 -7.99
C VAL A 15 -1.94 3.46 -9.49
N PHE A 16 -0.68 3.16 -9.84
CA PHE A 16 -0.24 3.00 -11.23
C PHE A 16 -0.53 1.59 -11.75
N GLY A 17 -0.52 0.62 -10.84
CA GLY A 17 -0.80 -0.78 -11.11
C GLY A 17 -2.28 -1.13 -11.19
N ASP A 18 -3.21 -0.22 -11.50
CA ASP A 18 -4.66 -0.52 -11.43
C ASP A 18 -5.17 -1.51 -12.50
N PRO A 19 -5.88 -2.60 -12.14
CA PRO A 19 -6.09 -3.10 -10.79
C PRO A 19 -4.83 -3.79 -10.25
N LEU A 20 -4.59 -3.66 -8.94
CA LEU A 20 -3.53 -4.41 -8.27
C LEU A 20 -3.86 -5.92 -8.34
N LEU A 21 -2.88 -6.74 -8.66
CA LEU A 21 -3.06 -8.17 -8.94
C LEU A 21 -2.43 -9.04 -7.87
N SER A 22 -3.12 -10.13 -7.53
CA SER A 22 -2.53 -11.23 -6.75
C SER A 22 -2.84 -12.56 -7.44
N PRO A 23 -1.83 -13.37 -7.82
CA PRO A 23 -0.40 -13.02 -7.85
C PRO A 23 -0.10 -11.83 -8.80
N PRO A 24 1.06 -11.16 -8.67
CA PRO A 24 1.45 -10.09 -9.59
C PRO A 24 1.71 -10.60 -11.00
N ALA A 25 1.43 -9.77 -12.02
CA ALA A 25 1.67 -10.13 -13.42
C ALA A 25 3.17 -10.14 -13.76
N GLN A 26 3.59 -11.09 -14.60
CA GLN A 26 5.01 -11.29 -14.95
C GLN A 26 5.69 -10.05 -15.56
N GLN A 27 4.95 -9.26 -16.36
CA GLN A 27 5.47 -8.09 -17.08
C GLN A 27 5.06 -6.76 -16.44
N ARG A 28 4.36 -6.80 -15.29
CA ARG A 28 3.77 -5.61 -14.66
C ARG A 28 3.63 -5.81 -13.15
N GLY A 29 4.40 -5.05 -12.39
CA GLY A 29 4.28 -5.03 -10.93
C GLY A 29 3.11 -4.18 -10.41
N ASN A 30 2.75 -4.42 -9.16
CA ASN A 30 1.78 -3.64 -8.40
C ASN A 30 2.37 -2.30 -7.95
N LYS A 31 2.46 -1.36 -8.90
CA LYS A 31 3.09 -0.06 -8.67
C LYS A 31 2.16 0.91 -7.93
N ILE A 32 2.64 1.44 -6.81
CA ILE A 32 1.95 2.45 -5.99
C ILE A 32 2.93 3.59 -5.71
N LEU A 33 2.49 4.83 -5.91
CA LEU A 33 3.17 6.02 -5.40
C LEU A 33 2.47 6.46 -4.10
N TRP A 34 3.23 6.48 -3.02
CA TRP A 34 2.76 7.02 -1.75
C TRP A 34 3.11 8.50 -1.67
N VAL A 35 2.12 9.35 -1.41
CA VAL A 35 2.28 10.80 -1.31
C VAL A 35 1.91 11.22 0.11
N SER A 36 2.91 11.51 0.93
CA SER A 36 2.70 12.03 2.28
C SER A 36 2.43 13.53 2.26
N ARG A 37 1.45 13.98 3.06
CA ARG A 37 1.20 15.39 3.36
C ARG A 37 2.13 15.91 4.47
N VAL A 38 2.53 15.03 5.38
CA VAL A 38 3.38 15.33 6.54
C VAL A 38 4.84 14.97 6.27
N SER A 39 5.75 15.39 7.15
CA SER A 39 7.20 15.14 6.97
C SER A 39 7.50 13.65 6.84
N GLN A 40 8.55 13.36 6.08
CA GLN A 40 9.01 11.99 5.84
C GLN A 40 10.38 11.71 6.47
N ASP A 41 11.16 12.74 6.81
CA ASP A 41 12.49 12.67 7.46
C ASP A 41 13.47 11.60 6.90
N GLY A 42 13.21 11.05 5.70
CA GLY A 42 13.93 9.92 5.10
C GLY A 42 13.60 8.54 5.69
N ASP A 43 12.71 8.44 6.67
CA ASP A 43 12.34 7.19 7.33
C ASP A 43 11.53 6.27 6.40
N PRO A 44 11.70 4.93 6.49
CA PRO A 44 10.93 4.00 5.68
C PRO A 44 9.43 4.09 5.95
N LEU A 45 8.63 3.80 4.93
CA LEU A 45 7.21 3.55 5.09
C LEU A 45 7.00 2.07 5.42
N LEU A 46 6.61 1.78 6.66
CA LEU A 46 6.22 0.46 7.12
C LEU A 46 4.74 0.26 6.86
N ILE A 47 4.40 -0.87 6.24
CA ILE A 47 3.05 -1.25 5.86
C ILE A 47 2.72 -2.55 6.56
N GLU A 48 1.73 -2.54 7.45
CA GLU A 48 1.11 -3.75 7.98
C GLU A 48 -0.25 -3.93 7.30
N ALA A 49 -0.38 -4.97 6.48
CA ALA A 49 -1.59 -5.26 5.71
C ALA A 49 -2.33 -6.46 6.30
N ARG A 50 -3.65 -6.30 6.53
CA ARG A 50 -4.56 -7.39 6.92
C ARG A 50 -5.65 -7.54 5.87
N LEU A 51 -5.95 -8.78 5.48
CA LEU A 51 -7.04 -9.08 4.56
C LEU A 51 -8.38 -8.97 5.32
N ASP A 52 -9.39 -8.36 4.70
CA ASP A 52 -10.70 -8.17 5.31
C ASP A 52 -11.36 -9.53 5.59
N GLY A 53 -11.55 -9.83 6.87
CA GLY A 53 -12.29 -11.01 7.33
C GLY A 53 -11.43 -12.18 7.82
N SER A 54 -10.11 -12.19 7.61
CA SER A 54 -9.20 -13.22 8.14
C SER A 54 -7.73 -12.93 7.85
N GLY A 55 -6.82 -13.68 8.47
CA GLY A 55 -5.43 -13.81 8.01
C GLY A 55 -4.39 -13.18 8.94
N THR A 56 -3.19 -13.74 8.89
CA THR A 56 -2.02 -13.17 9.58
C THR A 56 -1.61 -11.87 8.87
N PRO A 57 -1.27 -10.80 9.61
CA PRO A 57 -0.78 -9.57 8.99
C PRO A 57 0.46 -9.84 8.13
N VAL A 58 0.50 -9.20 6.97
CA VAL A 58 1.64 -9.21 6.07
C VAL A 58 2.35 -7.87 6.17
N THR A 59 3.65 -7.87 6.43
CA THR A 59 4.44 -6.65 6.48
C THR A 59 5.13 -6.39 5.14
N ARG A 60 5.19 -5.11 4.76
CA ARG A 60 5.96 -4.60 3.63
C ARG A 60 6.67 -3.32 4.06
N GLU A 61 7.73 -2.99 3.35
CA GLU A 61 8.49 -1.77 3.57
C GLU A 61 8.70 -1.07 2.23
N VAL A 62 8.60 0.25 2.24
CA VAL A 62 9.12 1.11 1.16
C VAL A 62 10.37 1.82 1.71
N PRO A 63 11.57 1.37 1.32
CA PRO A 63 12.81 1.99 1.74
C PRO A 63 12.86 3.47 1.32
N GLY A 64 13.36 4.33 2.21
CA GLY A 64 13.46 5.78 1.97
C GLY A 64 12.13 6.55 2.09
N GLY A 65 11.05 5.88 2.48
CA GLY A 65 9.80 6.51 2.91
C GLY A 65 8.67 6.51 1.89
N PRO A 66 7.58 7.23 2.18
CA PRO A 66 6.47 7.42 1.24
C PRO A 66 6.96 7.88 -0.14
N GLY A 67 6.89 7.00 -1.13
CA GLY A 67 7.34 7.29 -2.49
C GLY A 67 6.96 6.20 -3.48
N PRO A 68 7.62 6.13 -4.65
CA PRO A 68 7.36 5.11 -5.65
C PRO A 68 7.73 3.72 -5.14
N SER A 69 6.81 2.76 -5.22
CA SER A 69 7.00 1.40 -4.67
C SER A 69 6.34 0.32 -5.53
N GLY A 70 6.79 -0.93 -5.36
CA GLY A 70 6.06 -2.12 -5.76
C GLY A 70 5.57 -2.83 -4.50
N VAL A 71 4.27 -3.06 -4.37
CA VAL A 71 3.68 -3.68 -3.17
C VAL A 71 2.85 -4.89 -3.60
N ASP A 72 3.35 -6.08 -3.31
CA ASP A 72 2.66 -7.34 -3.60
C ASP A 72 2.08 -7.94 -2.32
N LEU A 73 0.80 -8.30 -2.36
CA LEU A 73 0.10 -8.99 -1.27
C LEU A 73 -0.31 -10.40 -1.74
N PRO A 74 -0.29 -11.40 -0.84
CA PRO A 74 -0.33 -12.80 -1.21
C PRO A 74 -1.68 -13.29 -1.73
N GLU A 75 -2.76 -12.55 -1.45
CA GLU A 75 -4.13 -12.96 -1.78
C GLU A 75 -4.92 -11.81 -2.40
N ALA A 76 -5.85 -12.16 -3.28
CA ALA A 76 -6.85 -11.23 -3.80
C ALA A 76 -7.89 -10.90 -2.72
N GLY A 77 -8.34 -9.65 -2.70
CA GLY A 77 -9.36 -9.17 -1.77
C GLY A 77 -9.14 -7.71 -1.36
N CYS A 78 -9.95 -7.26 -0.40
CA CYS A 78 -9.81 -5.95 0.22
C CYS A 78 -8.83 -6.06 1.40
N TRP A 79 -7.81 -5.21 1.41
CA TRP A 79 -6.78 -5.18 2.44
C TRP A 79 -6.86 -3.88 3.22
N HIS A 80 -6.91 -3.95 4.55
CA HIS A 80 -6.67 -2.81 5.43
C HIS A 80 -5.18 -2.67 5.68
N LEU A 81 -4.64 -1.50 5.38
CA LEU A 81 -3.24 -1.18 5.60
C LEU A 81 -3.15 -0.21 6.77
N THR A 82 -2.27 -0.53 7.72
CA THR A 82 -1.75 0.42 8.70
C THR A 82 -0.37 0.88 8.22
N LEU A 83 -0.24 2.17 8.01
CA LEU A 83 0.92 2.84 7.43
C LEU A 83 1.65 3.59 8.53
N ARG A 84 2.98 3.41 8.64
CA ARG A 84 3.80 4.11 9.64
C ARG A 84 5.08 4.64 9.01
N TRP A 85 5.39 5.91 9.24
CA TRP A 85 6.62 6.57 8.78
C TRP A 85 6.88 7.78 9.66
N SER A 86 8.13 8.07 10.05
CA SER A 86 8.50 9.33 10.74
C SER A 86 7.65 9.67 11.98
N GLY A 87 7.24 8.66 12.74
CA GLY A 87 6.33 8.82 13.89
C GLY A 87 4.85 9.07 13.53
N HIS A 88 4.51 9.16 12.26
CA HIS A 88 3.14 9.27 11.74
C HIS A 88 2.50 7.90 11.52
N VAL A 89 1.16 7.90 11.56
CA VAL A 89 0.34 6.72 11.34
C VAL A 89 -0.90 7.12 10.57
N ASP A 90 -1.24 6.39 9.50
CA ASP A 90 -2.52 6.52 8.79
C ASP A 90 -3.00 5.12 8.33
N THR A 91 -4.26 5.02 7.95
CA THR A 91 -4.88 3.77 7.50
C THR A 91 -5.63 3.98 6.19
N LEU A 92 -5.62 2.98 5.31
CA LEU A 92 -6.47 2.96 4.12
C LEU A 92 -6.76 1.54 3.66
N LYS A 93 -7.65 1.43 2.67
CA LYS A 93 -8.02 0.16 2.05
C LYS A 93 -7.55 0.10 0.61
N LEU A 94 -6.92 -1.00 0.22
CA LEU A 94 -6.58 -1.31 -1.16
C LEU A 94 -7.25 -2.61 -1.59
N ARG A 95 -7.61 -2.69 -2.88
CA ARG A 95 -8.18 -3.92 -3.46
C ARG A 95 -7.17 -4.58 -4.39
N TYR A 96 -6.88 -5.85 -4.12
CA TYR A 96 -6.16 -6.74 -5.02
C TYR A 96 -7.18 -7.65 -5.70
N VAL A 97 -7.04 -7.90 -7.00
CA VAL A 97 -7.90 -8.80 -7.76
C VAL A 97 -7.12 -10.01 -8.24
N GLN A 98 -7.82 -11.14 -8.38
CA GLN A 98 -7.23 -12.37 -8.89
C GLN A 98 -6.73 -12.14 -10.32
N GLN A 99 -5.47 -12.48 -10.59
CA GLN A 99 -4.97 -12.55 -11.95
C GLN A 99 -5.73 -13.66 -12.70
N ARG A 100 -6.33 -13.32 -13.85
CA ARG A 100 -7.00 -14.27 -14.75
C ARG A 100 -6.03 -14.82 -15.78
#